data_AF-A0A3M5WD02-F1
#
_entry.id   AF-A0A3M5WD02-F1
#
_cell.length_a   1.000
_cell.length_b   1.000
_cell.length_c   1.000
_cell.angle_alpha   90.00
_cell.angle_beta   90.00
_cell.angle_gamma   90.00
#
_symmetry.space_group_name_H-M   'P 1'
#
loop_
_entity.id
_entity.type
_entity.pdbx_description
1 polymer ?
#
loop_
_entity_poly.entity_id
_entity_poly.type
_entity_poly.pdbx_seq_one_letter_code
_entity_poly.pdbx_strand_id
1 'polypeptide(L)'
;MSPIEQKAHHDFIMGTSMLSFFQRRKTSPTTPSNAAGFTKPESADALLSTPRRRQLIENIWQRTSLPRTQFDTLYVQAFKSYAALVQHLPASE
;
A
#
# COMPACT_ATOMS: atom_id res chain seq x y z
N MET A 1 13.22 62.85 8.83
CA MET A 1 13.85 61.80 8.00
C MET A 1 12.75 60.86 7.52
N SER A 2 12.37 60.96 6.25
CA SER A 2 11.47 60.03 5.52
C SER A 2 12.36 59.07 4.68
N PRO A 3 11.88 58.11 3.87
CA PRO A 3 10.96 56.95 4.06
C PRO A 3 11.50 55.64 3.37
N ILE A 4 10.62 54.62 3.10
CA ILE A 4 10.72 53.51 2.08
C ILE A 4 11.69 52.34 2.48
N GLU A 5 11.40 51.04 2.44
CA GLU A 5 10.84 50.17 1.38
C GLU A 5 10.20 48.89 1.95
N GLN A 6 9.07 48.51 1.34
CA GLN A 6 8.60 47.13 1.25
C GLN A 6 9.55 46.33 0.34
N LYS A 7 9.90 45.09 0.70
CA LYS A 7 10.14 44.06 -0.32
C LYS A 7 9.68 42.69 0.16
N ALA A 8 8.69 42.19 -0.56
CA ALA A 8 8.18 40.84 -0.50
C ALA A 8 9.28 39.82 -0.75
N HIS A 9 9.31 38.76 0.06
CA HIS A 9 9.68 37.44 -0.40
C HIS A 9 8.53 36.49 -0.07
N HIS A 10 7.96 35.94 -1.14
CA HIS A 10 7.02 34.85 -1.13
C HIS A 10 7.62 33.63 -0.43
N ASP A 11 7.03 33.19 0.66
CA ASP A 11 7.07 31.78 1.04
C ASP A 11 5.65 31.25 1.11
N PHE A 12 5.19 30.91 -0.10
CA PHE A 12 4.23 29.87 -0.36
C PHE A 12 4.71 28.57 0.29
N ILE A 13 4.10 28.18 1.41
CA ILE A 13 4.04 26.77 1.81
C ILE A 13 2.58 26.44 2.13
N MET A 14 1.89 25.94 1.11
CA MET A 14 0.79 25.01 1.29
C MET A 14 1.35 23.74 1.95
N GLY A 15 1.28 23.66 3.28
CA GLY A 15 1.45 22.43 4.02
C GLY A 15 0.11 21.73 4.13
N THR A 16 -0.16 20.82 3.19
CA THR A 16 -1.31 19.92 3.22
C THR A 16 -1.35 19.17 4.55
N SER A 17 -2.32 19.52 5.40
CA SER A 17 -2.62 18.77 6.61
C SER A 17 -3.16 17.39 6.20
N MET A 18 -2.25 16.40 6.22
CA MET A 18 -2.45 15.01 5.82
C MET A 18 -3.65 14.36 6.53
N LEU A 19 -4.54 13.74 5.74
CA LEU A 19 -5.62 12.87 6.20
C LEU A 19 -5.08 11.63 6.93
N SER A 20 -5.09 11.63 8.26
CA SER A 20 -4.73 10.48 9.10
C SER A 20 -5.97 9.65 9.47
N PHE A 21 -6.38 8.72 8.61
CA PHE A 21 -7.60 7.91 8.82
C PHE A 21 -7.39 6.50 9.39
N PHE A 22 -6.16 6.04 9.59
CA PHE A 22 -5.93 4.64 9.98
C PHE A 22 -5.07 4.50 11.24
N GLN A 23 -5.63 4.87 12.39
CA GLN A 23 -5.13 4.34 13.67
C GLN A 23 -5.79 2.98 13.94
N ARG A 24 -5.11 1.90 13.56
CA ARG A 24 -5.48 0.54 13.98
C ARG A 24 -5.20 0.41 15.47
N ARG A 25 -6.25 0.26 16.28
CA ARG A 25 -6.15 -0.12 17.69
C ARG A 25 -5.51 -1.51 17.77
N LYS A 26 -4.40 -1.63 18.51
CA LYS A 26 -3.76 -2.93 18.83
C LYS A 26 -4.59 -3.61 19.92
N THR A 27 -5.40 -4.59 19.57
CA THR A 27 -5.92 -5.58 20.52
C THR A 27 -5.06 -6.83 20.45
N SER A 28 -4.69 -7.35 21.63
CA SER A 28 -3.91 -8.58 21.84
C SER A 28 -4.57 -9.79 21.13
N PRO A 29 -3.81 -10.75 20.58
CA PRO A 29 -4.40 -11.84 19.81
C PRO A 29 -5.02 -12.89 20.74
N THR A 30 -6.35 -12.95 20.78
CA THR A 30 -7.07 -14.16 21.19
C THR A 30 -6.90 -15.20 20.10
N THR A 31 -6.44 -16.40 20.46
CA THR A 31 -6.30 -17.57 19.59
C THR A 31 -7.61 -17.82 18.81
N PRO A 32 -7.58 -17.87 17.46
CA PRO A 32 -8.80 -18.03 16.69
C PRO A 32 -9.30 -19.46 16.78
N SER A 33 -10.44 -19.64 17.44
CA SER A 33 -11.32 -20.79 17.19
C SER A 33 -11.82 -20.67 15.75
N ASN A 34 -11.55 -21.69 14.92
CA ASN A 34 -12.01 -21.79 13.54
C ASN A 34 -13.54 -21.88 13.53
N ALA A 35 -14.24 -20.74 13.52
CA ALA A 35 -15.67 -20.70 13.28
C ALA A 35 -15.89 -21.16 11.83
N ALA A 36 -16.54 -22.31 11.65
CA ALA A 36 -16.74 -22.92 10.34
C ALA A 36 -17.28 -21.90 9.33
N GLY A 37 -16.55 -21.70 8.22
CA GLY A 37 -16.93 -20.80 7.13
C GLY A 37 -16.30 -19.39 7.15
N PHE A 38 -15.58 -18.99 8.21
CA PHE A 38 -14.88 -17.70 8.24
C PHE A 38 -13.36 -17.87 8.11
N THR A 39 -12.73 -17.11 7.21
CA THR A 39 -11.27 -17.09 7.05
C THR A 39 -10.65 -15.89 7.75
N LYS A 40 -9.49 -16.10 8.37
CA LYS A 40 -8.71 -15.01 8.95
C LYS A 40 -8.03 -14.23 7.82
N PRO A 41 -8.15 -12.89 7.77
CA PRO A 41 -7.42 -12.09 6.79
C PRO A 41 -5.91 -12.28 6.94
N GLU A 42 -5.25 -12.52 5.81
CA GLU A 42 -3.80 -12.64 5.71
C GLU A 42 -3.18 -11.31 5.25
N SER A 43 -1.88 -11.15 5.55
CA SER A 43 -1.11 -10.02 5.04
C SER A 43 -0.87 -10.17 3.54
N ALA A 44 -0.84 -9.05 2.82
CA ALA A 44 -0.54 -9.03 1.39
C ALA A 44 0.81 -9.70 1.07
N ASP A 45 1.81 -9.50 1.92
CA ASP A 45 3.13 -10.14 1.76
C ASP A 45 3.03 -11.66 1.88
N ALA A 46 2.29 -12.17 2.87
CA ALA A 46 2.05 -13.61 3.00
C ALA A 46 1.32 -14.17 1.76
N LEU A 47 0.27 -13.49 1.30
CA LEU A 47 -0.48 -13.87 0.11
C LEU A 47 0.42 -13.91 -1.13
N LEU A 48 1.24 -12.89 -1.37
CA LEU A 48 2.10 -12.82 -2.56
C LEU A 48 3.38 -13.66 -2.45
N SER A 49 3.70 -14.17 -1.26
CA SER A 49 4.94 -14.91 -1.02
C SER A 49 4.96 -16.32 -1.64
N THR A 50 3.87 -16.86 -2.16
CA THR A 50 3.88 -18.22 -2.73
C THR A 50 4.85 -18.31 -3.91
N PRO A 51 5.57 -19.45 -4.11
CA PRO A 51 6.58 -19.56 -5.17
C PRO A 51 6.06 -19.20 -6.56
N ARG A 52 4.84 -19.66 -6.88
CA ARG A 52 4.16 -19.34 -8.14
C ARG A 52 3.90 -17.84 -8.31
N ARG A 53 3.43 -17.16 -7.27
CA ARG A 53 3.15 -15.71 -7.32
C ARG A 53 4.43 -14.91 -7.48
N ARG A 54 5.50 -15.27 -6.76
CA ARG A 54 6.81 -14.61 -6.92
C ARG A 54 7.35 -14.73 -8.35
N GLN A 55 7.26 -15.92 -8.94
CA GLN A 55 7.67 -16.14 -10.33
C GLN A 55 6.84 -15.31 -11.32
N LEU A 56 5.53 -15.18 -11.11
CA LEU A 56 4.68 -14.34 -11.97
C LEU A 56 5.06 -12.86 -11.86
N ILE A 57 5.25 -12.34 -10.65
CA ILE A 57 5.66 -10.95 -10.43
C ILE A 57 6.99 -10.67 -11.12
N GLU A 58 7.97 -11.58 -10.97
CA GLU A 58 9.27 -11.47 -11.62
C GLU A 58 9.14 -11.48 -13.15
N ASN A 59 8.34 -12.39 -13.71
CA ASN A 59 8.08 -12.42 -15.16
C ASN A 59 7.41 -11.15 -15.68
N ILE A 60 6.48 -10.56 -14.92
CA ILE A 60 5.85 -9.28 -15.29
C ILE A 60 6.92 -8.19 -15.27
N TRP A 61 7.78 -8.13 -14.25
CA TRP A 61 8.86 -7.16 -14.20
C TRP A 61 9.77 -7.25 -15.43
N GLN A 62 10.26 -8.44 -15.78
CA GLN A 62 11.11 -8.68 -16.96
C GLN A 62 10.46 -8.20 -18.27
N ARG A 63 9.12 -8.22 -18.36
CA ARG A 63 8.38 -7.82 -19.58
C ARG A 63 8.03 -6.34 -19.62
N THR A 64 8.01 -5.66 -18.49
CA THR A 64 7.65 -4.23 -18.41
C THR A 64 8.83 -3.29 -18.70
N SER A 65 10.06 -3.80 -18.79
CA SER A 65 11.29 -3.03 -19.06
C SER A 65 11.49 -1.81 -18.15
N LEU A 66 10.91 -1.84 -16.94
CA LEU A 66 10.99 -0.77 -15.96
C LEU A 66 12.16 -1.00 -14.99
N PRO A 67 12.79 0.09 -14.49
CA PRO A 67 13.67 0.01 -13.34
C PRO A 67 12.95 -0.63 -12.15
N ARG A 68 13.67 -1.44 -11.37
CA ARG A 68 13.07 -2.19 -10.25
C ARG A 68 12.32 -1.29 -9.26
N THR A 69 12.87 -0.11 -8.96
CA THR A 69 12.25 0.88 -8.06
C THR A 69 10.91 1.41 -8.56
N GLN A 70 10.78 1.63 -9.88
CA GLN A 70 9.53 2.07 -10.50
C GLN A 70 8.52 0.92 -10.56
N PHE A 71 8.97 -0.29 -10.89
CA PHE A 71 8.14 -1.48 -10.86
C PHE A 71 7.55 -1.74 -9.46
N ASP A 72 8.37 -1.62 -8.41
CA ASP A 72 7.92 -1.82 -7.04
C ASP A 72 6.85 -0.79 -6.64
N THR A 73 7.04 0.47 -7.04
CA THR A 73 6.09 1.56 -6.76
C THR A 73 4.78 1.42 -7.52
N LEU A 74 4.82 1.08 -8.81
CA LEU A 74 3.65 1.07 -9.68
C LEU A 74 2.89 -0.26 -9.64
N TYR A 75 3.61 -1.38 -9.67
CA TYR A 75 3.02 -2.71 -9.79
C TYR A 75 2.94 -3.44 -8.45
N VAL A 76 4.05 -3.53 -7.70
CA VAL A 76 4.06 -4.32 -6.46
C VAL A 76 3.12 -3.73 -5.40
N GLN A 77 3.07 -2.41 -5.26
CA GLN A 77 2.10 -1.75 -4.38
C GLN A 77 0.63 -2.04 -4.78
N ALA A 78 0.34 -2.00 -6.09
CA ALA A 78 -0.99 -2.31 -6.59
C ALA A 78 -1.36 -3.78 -6.31
N PHE A 79 -0.44 -4.72 -6.53
CA PHE A 79 -0.66 -6.14 -6.23
C PHE A 79 -0.90 -6.38 -4.74
N LYS A 80 -0.14 -5.71 -3.86
CA LYS A 80 -0.34 -5.85 -2.41
C LYS A 80 -1.70 -5.33 -1.97
N SER A 81 -2.09 -4.16 -2.45
CA SER A 81 -3.39 -3.55 -2.15
C SER A 81 -4.54 -4.45 -2.62
N TYR A 82 -4.44 -4.96 -3.85
CA TYR A 82 -5.44 -5.87 -4.40
C TYR A 82 -5.53 -7.21 -3.64
N ALA A 83 -4.38 -7.84 -3.34
CA ALA A 83 -4.35 -9.08 -2.59
C ALA A 83 -4.96 -8.92 -1.18
N ALA A 84 -4.70 -7.79 -0.52
CA ALA A 84 -5.29 -7.49 0.78
C ALA A 84 -6.83 -7.38 0.74
N LEU A 85 -7.39 -6.88 -0.37
CA LEU A 85 -8.83 -6.74 -0.55
C LEU A 85 -9.52 -8.07 -0.88
N VAL A 86 -8.94 -8.84 -1.80
CA VAL A 86 -9.58 -10.06 -2.33
C VAL A 86 -9.28 -11.30 -1.50
N GLN A 87 -8.17 -11.34 -0.77
CA GLN A 87 -7.78 -12.47 0.08
C GLN A 87 -7.84 -13.80 -0.71
N HIS A 88 -8.69 -14.75 -0.30
CA HIS A 88 -8.91 -16.05 -0.93
C HIS A 88 -10.31 -16.19 -1.55
N LEU A 89 -10.96 -15.08 -1.91
CA LEU A 89 -12.25 -15.15 -2.58
C LEU A 89 -12.14 -15.92 -3.90
N PRO A 90 -13.09 -16.82 -4.20
CA PRO A 90 -13.12 -17.52 -5.47
C PRO A 90 -13.40 -16.54 -6.61
N ALA A 91 -12.95 -16.89 -7.82
CA ALA A 91 -13.16 -16.05 -9.00
C ALA A 91 -14.64 -15.96 -9.42
N SER A 92 -15.46 -16.94 -9.04
CA SER A 92 -16.91 -17.01 -9.27
C SER A 92 -17.57 -17.85 -8.18
N GLU A 93 -18.87 -17.67 -7.98
CA GLU A 93 -19.74 -18.62 -7.26
C GLU A 93 -20.17 -19.78 -8.16
#